data_AF-A0A9E4YRS6-F1
#
_entry.id   AF-A0A9E4YRS6-F1
#
_cell.length_a   1.000
_cell.length_b   1.000
_cell.length_c   1.000
_cell.angle_alpha   90.00
_cell.angle_beta   90.00
_cell.angle_gamma   90.00
#
_symmetry.space_group_name_H-M   'P 1'
#
loop_
_entity.id
_entity.type
_entity.pdbx_description
1 polymer ?
#
loop_
_entity_poly.entity_id
_entity_poly.type
_entity_poly.pdbx_seq_one_letter_code
_entity_poly.pdbx_strand_id
1 'polypeptide(L)'
;DAALLVFFVAGWTLMIFAMMLPTTFPLMSMFHTMVRDRPNQLQLVGLLVLGYLLVWGGFGVLIHVADVLVHEGAEQIGWLEANYWVIGAGTLILAGVYQFTPLKYHCLDKCRSPFSFIAAHWSGGNESAQALRLGADHGLFCVGCCWSLMLLMFGVGAGNIGWMLLLGSVMAVEKNMPWGRRLSKPLGVALISSGLIIALGLRSWTL
;
A
#
# COMPACT_ATOMS: atom_id res chain seq x y z
N ASP A 1 3.10 12.42 -21.16
CA ASP A 1 4.15 13.47 -21.02
C ASP A 1 5.17 13.14 -19.95
N ALA A 2 6.46 13.44 -20.19
CA ALA A 2 7.55 13.20 -19.24
C ALA A 2 7.36 13.93 -17.89
N ALA A 3 6.72 15.12 -17.90
CA ALA A 3 6.41 15.87 -16.69
C ALA A 3 5.43 15.11 -15.78
N LEU A 4 4.38 14.51 -16.33
CA LEU A 4 3.41 13.71 -15.56
C LEU A 4 4.06 12.50 -14.90
N LEU A 5 4.99 11.84 -15.61
CA LEU A 5 5.76 10.73 -15.06
C LEU A 5 6.66 11.18 -13.91
N VAL A 6 7.34 12.33 -14.04
CA VAL A 6 8.16 12.89 -12.95
C VAL A 6 7.30 13.23 -11.73
N PHE A 7 6.15 13.87 -11.91
CA PHE A 7 5.22 14.16 -10.81
C PHE A 7 4.69 12.90 -10.15
N PHE A 8 4.33 11.88 -10.93
CA PHE A 8 3.90 10.59 -10.41
C PHE A 8 5.01 9.93 -9.58
N VAL A 9 6.22 9.80 -10.12
CA VAL A 9 7.35 9.17 -9.43
C VAL A 9 7.71 9.94 -8.16
N ALA A 10 7.74 11.28 -8.22
CA ALA A 10 8.02 12.12 -7.06
C ALA A 10 6.93 11.98 -5.98
N GLY A 11 5.66 12.07 -6.35
CA GLY A 11 4.53 11.90 -5.43
C GLY A 11 4.45 10.50 -4.83
N TRP A 12 4.67 9.47 -5.65
CA TRP A 12 4.72 8.08 -5.22
C TRP A 12 5.85 7.83 -4.22
N THR A 13 7.05 8.32 -4.54
CA THR A 13 8.21 8.23 -3.65
C THR A 13 7.93 8.95 -2.33
N LEU A 14 7.45 10.19 -2.38
CA LEU A 14 7.10 10.96 -1.20
C LEU A 14 6.07 10.22 -0.33
N MET A 15 5.04 9.63 -0.94
CA MET A 15 4.02 8.84 -0.22
C MET A 15 4.62 7.58 0.43
N ILE A 16 5.51 6.85 -0.27
CA ILE A 16 6.19 5.69 0.33
C ILE A 16 6.97 6.12 1.57
N PHE A 17 7.77 7.19 1.47
CA PHE A 17 8.58 7.69 2.58
C PHE A 17 7.74 8.26 3.72
N ALA A 18 6.67 9.00 3.41
CA ALA A 18 5.84 9.66 4.41
C ALA A 18 4.93 8.66 5.15
N MET A 19 4.53 7.56 4.50
CA MET A 19 3.40 6.77 4.97
C MET A 19 3.72 5.29 5.11
N MET A 20 4.37 4.69 4.11
CA MET A 20 4.63 3.26 4.11
C MET A 20 5.86 2.92 4.94
N LEU A 21 6.91 3.73 4.84
CA LEU A 21 8.15 3.55 5.60
C LEU A 21 7.92 3.58 7.13
N PRO A 22 7.15 4.54 7.69
CA PRO A 22 6.84 4.54 9.12
C PRO A 22 6.13 3.27 9.59
N THR A 23 5.31 2.65 8.75
CA THR A 23 4.63 1.39 9.13
C THR A 23 5.58 0.20 9.27
N THR A 24 6.77 0.28 8.67
CA THR A 24 7.82 -0.76 8.74
C THR A 24 8.88 -0.48 9.79
N PHE A 25 8.74 0.62 10.53
CA PHE A 25 9.70 1.05 11.56
C PHE A 25 10.05 -0.05 12.57
N PRO A 26 9.11 -0.84 13.13
CA PRO A 26 9.46 -1.89 14.10
C PRO A 26 10.37 -2.98 13.54
N LEU A 27 10.20 -3.33 12.25
CA LEU A 27 11.05 -4.31 11.59
C LEU A 27 12.46 -3.74 11.38
N MET A 28 12.54 -2.50 10.91
CA MET A 28 13.82 -1.81 10.68
C MET A 28 14.60 -1.61 11.97
N SER A 29 13.94 -1.18 13.05
CA SER A 29 14.57 -1.00 14.34
C SER A 29 15.13 -2.31 14.87
N MET A 30 14.38 -3.41 14.76
CA MET A 30 14.83 -4.70 15.25
C MET A 30 15.94 -5.32 14.39
N PHE A 31 15.86 -5.18 13.07
CA PHE A 31 16.96 -5.60 12.18
C PHE A 31 18.24 -4.81 12.48
N HIS A 32 18.13 -3.49 12.62
CA HIS A 32 19.24 -2.63 13.04
C HIS A 32 19.85 -3.09 14.37
N THR A 33 19.04 -3.41 15.38
CA THR A 33 19.54 -3.95 16.65
C THR A 33 20.29 -5.27 16.48
N MET A 34 19.82 -6.18 15.60
CA MET A 34 20.48 -7.48 15.37
C MET A 34 21.82 -7.36 14.63
N VAL A 35 21.96 -6.38 13.75
CA VAL A 35 23.20 -6.19 12.97
C VAL A 35 24.12 -5.11 13.54
N ARG A 36 23.80 -4.52 14.70
CA ARG A 36 24.53 -3.40 15.31
C ARG A 36 26.02 -3.65 15.48
N ASP A 37 26.39 -4.88 15.84
CA ASP A 37 27.79 -5.25 16.09
C ASP A 37 28.53 -5.70 14.81
N ARG A 38 27.85 -5.67 13.66
CA ARG A 38 28.44 -6.00 12.36
C ARG A 38 29.14 -4.78 11.75
N PRO A 39 30.33 -4.96 11.15
CA PRO A 39 31.08 -3.84 10.55
C PRO A 39 30.37 -3.21 9.34
N ASN A 40 29.49 -3.97 8.67
CA ASN A 40 28.71 -3.57 7.49
C ASN A 40 27.26 -3.16 7.83
N GLN A 41 26.92 -2.84 9.10
CA GLN A 41 25.55 -2.57 9.54
C GLN A 41 24.77 -1.57 8.67
N LEU A 42 25.39 -0.45 8.28
CA LEU A 42 24.74 0.59 7.48
C LEU A 42 24.40 0.08 6.08
N GLN A 43 25.28 -0.73 5.50
CA GLN A 43 25.04 -1.35 4.20
C GLN A 43 23.89 -2.35 4.28
N LEU A 44 23.82 -3.17 5.34
CA LEU A 44 22.76 -4.16 5.51
C LEU A 44 21.39 -3.49 5.68
N VAL A 45 21.30 -2.47 6.53
CA VAL A 45 20.05 -1.70 6.71
C VAL A 45 19.68 -0.98 5.41
N GLY A 46 20.66 -0.41 4.71
CA GLY A 46 20.45 0.22 3.40
C GLY A 46 19.92 -0.75 2.34
N LEU A 47 20.44 -1.97 2.28
CA LEU A 47 19.97 -3.02 1.37
C LEU A 47 18.55 -3.49 1.71
N LEU A 48 18.21 -3.59 3.00
CA LEU A 48 16.85 -3.89 3.44
C LEU A 48 15.87 -2.80 2.96
N VAL A 49 16.20 -1.52 3.21
CA VAL A 49 15.38 -0.39 2.75
C VAL A 49 15.28 -0.39 1.23
N LEU A 50 16.37 -0.64 0.52
CA LEU A 50 16.39 -0.72 -0.94
C LEU A 50 15.45 -1.82 -1.46
N GLY A 51 15.51 -3.03 -0.90
CA GLY A 51 14.64 -4.13 -1.31
C GLY A 51 13.15 -3.79 -1.12
N TYR A 52 12.83 -3.15 -0.01
CA TYR A 52 11.48 -2.67 0.27
C TYR A 52 11.02 -1.60 -0.74
N LEU A 53 11.86 -0.61 -1.02
CA LEU A 53 11.57 0.46 -1.97
C LEU A 53 11.45 -0.06 -3.40
N LEU A 54 12.22 -1.08 -3.80
CA LEU A 54 12.13 -1.68 -5.13
C LEU A 54 10.76 -2.33 -5.35
N VAL A 55 10.24 -3.05 -4.36
CA VAL A 55 8.91 -3.68 -4.46
C VAL A 55 7.80 -2.63 -4.54
N TRP A 56 7.87 -1.59 -3.70
CA TRP A 56 6.91 -0.48 -3.77
C TRP A 56 7.04 0.33 -5.05
N GLY A 57 8.25 0.57 -5.54
CA GLY A 57 8.50 1.21 -6.84
C GLY A 57 7.88 0.41 -7.98
N GLY A 58 8.11 -0.90 -8.01
CA GLY A 58 7.50 -1.82 -8.98
C GLY A 58 5.97 -1.81 -8.91
N PHE A 59 5.40 -1.82 -7.70
CA PHE A 59 3.96 -1.68 -7.53
C PHE A 59 3.43 -0.34 -8.05
N GLY A 60 4.16 0.76 -7.85
CA GLY A 60 3.81 2.07 -8.40
C GLY A 60 3.76 2.08 -9.93
N VAL A 61 4.72 1.42 -10.58
CA VAL A 61 4.72 1.25 -12.03
C VAL A 61 3.47 0.49 -12.47
N LEU A 62 3.09 -0.60 -11.78
CA LEU A 62 1.87 -1.35 -12.10
C LEU A 62 0.61 -0.47 -11.98
N ILE A 63 0.54 0.35 -10.94
CA ILE A 63 -0.60 1.26 -10.72
C ILE A 63 -0.65 2.35 -11.79
N HIS A 64 0.50 2.93 -12.15
CA HIS A 64 0.55 3.93 -13.22
C HIS A 64 0.09 3.35 -14.56
N VAL A 65 0.56 2.15 -14.91
CA VAL A 65 0.13 1.47 -16.14
C VAL A 65 -1.37 1.16 -16.08
N ALA A 66 -1.88 0.69 -14.95
CA ALA A 66 -3.32 0.45 -14.79
C ALA A 66 -4.15 1.73 -14.93
N ASP A 67 -3.69 2.85 -14.36
CA ASP A 67 -4.36 4.15 -14.47
C ASP A 67 -4.42 4.67 -15.90
N VAL A 68 -3.31 4.55 -16.65
CA VAL A 68 -3.26 4.90 -18.07
C VAL A 68 -4.23 4.04 -18.88
N LEU A 69 -4.23 2.72 -18.68
CA LEU A 69 -5.12 1.79 -19.39
C LEU A 69 -6.60 2.06 -19.08
N VAL A 70 -6.91 2.41 -17.83
CA VAL A 70 -8.28 2.76 -17.43
C VAL A 70 -8.73 4.06 -18.07
N HIS A 71 -7.87 5.09 -18.11
CA HIS A 71 -8.18 6.35 -18.78
C HIS A 71 -8.38 6.17 -20.29
N GLU A 72 -7.43 5.52 -20.97
CA GLU A 72 -7.53 5.26 -22.41
C GLU A 72 -8.76 4.40 -22.77
N GLY A 73 -9.09 3.42 -21.93
CA GLY A 73 -10.29 2.60 -22.09
C GLY A 73 -11.59 3.35 -21.81
N ALA A 74 -11.59 4.25 -20.83
CA ALA A 74 -12.75 5.08 -20.50
C ALA A 74 -13.07 6.07 -21.62
N GLU A 75 -12.06 6.68 -22.25
CA GLU A 75 -12.24 7.56 -23.41
C GLU A 75 -12.83 6.84 -24.63
N GLN A 76 -12.53 5.55 -24.79
CA GLN A 76 -13.11 4.74 -25.88
C GLN A 76 -14.56 4.32 -25.61
N ILE A 77 -15.00 4.34 -24.35
CA ILE A 77 -16.34 3.94 -23.93
C ILE A 77 -17.07 5.20 -23.43
N GLY A 78 -17.76 5.91 -24.33
CA GLY A 78 -18.44 7.17 -24.00
C GLY A 78 -19.45 7.11 -22.84
N TRP A 79 -19.96 5.92 -22.49
CA TRP A 79 -20.75 5.72 -21.27
C TRP A 79 -19.92 5.88 -19.99
N LEU A 80 -18.68 5.38 -19.97
CA LEU A 80 -17.77 5.48 -18.82
C LEU A 80 -17.28 6.92 -18.64
N GLU A 81 -17.02 7.63 -19.73
CA GLU A 81 -16.70 9.06 -19.71
C GLU A 81 -17.83 9.86 -19.03
N ALA A 82 -19.09 9.59 -19.40
CA ALA A 82 -20.26 10.19 -18.76
C ALA A 82 -20.51 9.70 -17.31
N ASN A 83 -19.90 8.59 -16.89
CA ASN A 83 -20.12 7.94 -15.60
C ASN A 83 -18.81 7.67 -14.84
N TYR A 84 -17.87 8.63 -14.84
CA TYR A 84 -16.57 8.49 -14.17
C TYR A 84 -16.69 8.11 -12.67
N TRP A 85 -17.82 8.45 -12.04
CA TRP A 85 -18.14 8.08 -10.66
C TRP A 85 -18.11 6.56 -10.41
N VAL A 86 -18.34 5.74 -11.43
CA VAL A 86 -18.30 4.27 -11.37
C VAL A 86 -16.90 3.78 -11.00
N ILE A 87 -15.85 4.44 -11.49
CA ILE A 87 -14.46 4.11 -11.15
C ILE A 87 -14.21 4.34 -9.66
N GLY A 88 -14.65 5.49 -9.14
CA GLY A 88 -14.52 5.81 -7.71
C GLY A 88 -15.32 4.87 -6.80
N ALA A 89 -16.59 4.63 -7.13
CA ALA A 89 -17.45 3.71 -6.39
C ALA A 89 -16.92 2.26 -6.45
N GLY A 90 -16.49 1.81 -7.63
CA GLY A 90 -15.87 0.50 -7.84
C GLY A 90 -14.59 0.34 -7.03
N THR A 91 -13.74 1.37 -6.99
CA THR A 91 -12.50 1.35 -6.18
C THR A 91 -12.80 1.27 -4.69
N LEU A 92 -13.80 2.02 -4.19
CA LEU A 92 -14.26 1.94 -2.79
C LEU A 92 -14.77 0.54 -2.43
N ILE A 93 -15.63 -0.04 -3.28
CA ILE A 93 -16.16 -1.39 -3.07
C ILE A 93 -15.03 -2.42 -3.13
N LEU A 94 -14.14 -2.35 -4.13
CA LEU A 94 -12.99 -3.24 -4.25
C LEU A 94 -12.10 -3.17 -3.00
N ALA A 95 -11.76 -1.96 -2.56
CA ALA A 95 -10.95 -1.75 -1.39
C ALA A 95 -11.61 -2.31 -0.13
N GLY A 96 -12.92 -2.11 0.01
CA GLY A 96 -13.71 -2.63 1.12
C GLY A 96 -13.87 -4.15 1.11
N VAL A 97 -14.12 -4.78 -0.05
CA VAL A 97 -14.17 -6.24 -0.20
C VAL A 97 -12.80 -6.85 0.14
N TYR A 98 -11.72 -6.21 -0.31
CA TYR A 98 -10.37 -6.66 -0.03
C TYR A 98 -10.07 -6.76 1.48
N GLN A 99 -10.70 -5.91 2.31
CA GLN A 99 -10.57 -5.93 3.77
C GLN A 99 -10.99 -7.27 4.41
N PHE A 100 -11.85 -8.03 3.74
CA PHE A 100 -12.36 -9.32 4.22
C PHE A 100 -11.61 -10.52 3.64
N THR A 101 -10.64 -10.30 2.76
CA THR A 101 -9.95 -11.39 2.07
C THR A 101 -8.97 -12.13 2.98
N PRO A 102 -8.85 -13.46 2.87
CA PRO A 102 -7.81 -14.22 3.56
C PRO A 102 -6.40 -13.73 3.23
N LEU A 103 -6.19 -13.28 1.98
CA LEU A 103 -4.92 -12.74 1.51
C LEU A 103 -4.49 -11.52 2.33
N LYS A 104 -5.39 -10.54 2.52
CA LYS A 104 -5.10 -9.37 3.37
C LYS A 104 -4.66 -9.82 4.76
N TYR A 105 -5.43 -10.71 5.39
CA TYR A 105 -5.15 -11.14 6.76
C TYR A 105 -3.81 -11.87 6.87
N HIS A 106 -3.49 -12.73 5.91
CA HIS A 106 -2.19 -13.42 5.88
C HIS A 106 -1.02 -12.44 5.75
N CYS A 107 -1.12 -11.51 4.81
CA CYS A 107 -0.10 -10.47 4.62
C CYS A 107 0.04 -9.58 5.86
N LEU A 108 -1.08 -9.16 6.46
CA LEU A 108 -1.09 -8.33 7.66
C LEU A 108 -0.45 -9.04 8.85
N ASP A 109 -0.72 -10.33 9.03
CA ASP A 109 -0.11 -11.12 10.10
C ASP A 109 1.41 -11.18 9.96
N LYS A 110 1.93 -11.34 8.72
CA LYS A 110 3.38 -11.29 8.45
C LYS A 110 3.98 -9.90 8.69
N CYS A 111 3.28 -8.83 8.30
CA CYS A 111 3.73 -7.46 8.58
C CYS A 111 3.80 -7.16 10.08
N ARG A 112 2.94 -7.79 10.89
CA ARG A 112 2.85 -7.61 12.35
C ARG A 112 3.81 -8.47 13.16
N SER A 113 4.50 -9.43 12.53
CA SER A 113 5.35 -10.41 13.21
C SER A 113 6.84 -10.28 12.83
N PRO A 114 7.48 -9.13 13.10
CA PRO A 114 8.81 -8.83 12.57
C PRO A 114 9.88 -9.84 13.03
N PHE A 115 9.75 -10.42 14.23
CA PHE A 115 10.77 -11.32 14.78
C PHE A 115 10.80 -12.64 14.05
N SER A 116 9.64 -13.28 13.94
CA SER A 116 9.50 -14.51 13.16
C SER A 116 9.90 -14.32 11.70
N PHE A 117 9.68 -13.11 11.16
CA PHE A 117 10.01 -12.79 9.78
C PHE A 117 11.51 -12.75 9.57
N ILE A 118 12.24 -12.03 10.42
CA ILE A 118 13.70 -11.94 10.30
C ILE A 118 14.34 -13.29 10.63
N ALA A 119 13.90 -13.98 11.68
CA ALA A 119 14.42 -15.30 12.05
C ALA A 119 14.28 -16.35 10.93
N ALA A 120 13.24 -16.25 10.10
CA ALA A 120 13.03 -17.17 8.98
C ALA A 120 13.92 -16.87 7.74
N HIS A 121 14.38 -15.63 7.57
CA HIS A 121 15.07 -15.18 6.34
C HIS A 121 16.54 -14.77 6.56
N TRP A 122 16.98 -14.67 7.81
CA TRP A 122 18.34 -14.28 8.18
C TRP A 122 19.11 -15.44 8.81
N SER A 123 20.15 -15.92 8.13
CA SER A 123 21.01 -17.01 8.62
C SER A 123 22.49 -16.63 8.79
N GLY A 124 22.88 -15.40 8.43
CA GLY A 124 24.27 -14.93 8.55
C GLY A 124 25.22 -15.45 7.47
N GLY A 125 24.69 -16.02 6.38
CA GLY A 125 25.45 -16.43 5.20
C GLY A 125 25.81 -15.24 4.31
N ASN A 126 25.27 -15.18 3.08
CA ASN A 126 25.40 -13.98 2.23
C ASN A 126 24.51 -12.85 2.76
N GLU A 127 25.00 -12.16 3.79
CA GLU A 127 24.29 -11.11 4.54
C GLU A 127 23.70 -10.03 3.66
N SER A 128 24.45 -9.55 2.66
CA SER A 128 23.99 -8.50 1.74
C SER A 128 22.79 -8.94 0.91
N ALA A 129 22.87 -10.14 0.31
CA ALA A 129 21.76 -10.69 -0.46
C ALA A 129 20.54 -11.01 0.43
N GLN A 130 20.78 -11.50 1.65
CA GLN A 130 19.71 -11.77 2.62
C GLN A 130 19.02 -10.49 3.09
N ALA A 131 19.75 -9.40 3.35
CA ALA A 131 19.18 -8.12 3.73
C ALA A 131 18.28 -7.55 2.62
N LEU A 132 18.74 -7.59 1.37
CA LEU A 132 17.96 -7.15 0.21
C LEU A 132 16.68 -7.99 0.04
N ARG A 133 16.80 -9.33 0.12
CA ARG A 133 15.65 -10.25 0.02
C ARG A 133 14.67 -10.05 1.16
N LEU A 134 15.14 -9.92 2.40
CA LEU A 134 14.33 -9.63 3.57
C LEU A 134 13.50 -8.35 3.37
N GLY A 135 14.12 -7.30 2.83
CA GLY A 135 13.43 -6.06 2.45
C GLY A 135 12.36 -6.26 1.38
N ALA A 136 12.70 -6.99 0.31
CA ALA A 136 11.78 -7.29 -0.79
C ALA A 136 10.59 -8.17 -0.34
N ASP A 137 10.84 -9.24 0.38
CA ASP A 137 9.82 -10.14 0.92
C ASP A 137 8.87 -9.36 1.84
N HIS A 138 9.42 -8.51 2.72
CA HIS A 138 8.58 -7.65 3.57
C HIS A 138 7.78 -6.64 2.74
N GLY A 139 8.38 -6.08 1.71
CA GLY A 139 7.71 -5.21 0.74
C GLY A 139 6.51 -5.89 0.09
N LEU A 140 6.63 -7.16 -0.31
CA LEU A 140 5.55 -7.92 -0.94
C LEU A 140 4.37 -8.14 0.03
N PHE A 141 4.64 -8.51 1.29
CA PHE A 141 3.59 -8.61 2.30
C PHE A 141 2.97 -7.24 2.63
N CYS A 142 3.79 -6.18 2.66
CA CYS A 142 3.32 -4.82 2.89
C CYS A 142 2.36 -4.39 1.78
N VAL A 143 2.73 -4.53 0.51
CA VAL A 143 1.84 -4.29 -0.63
C VAL A 143 0.59 -5.16 -0.51
N GLY A 144 0.75 -6.47 -0.27
CA GLY A 144 -0.37 -7.39 -0.12
C GLY A 144 -1.38 -6.99 0.97
N CYS A 145 -0.96 -6.38 2.07
CA CYS A 145 -1.90 -6.00 3.12
C CYS A 145 -2.63 -4.66 2.87
N CYS A 146 -2.05 -3.74 2.08
CA CYS A 146 -2.59 -2.38 1.96
C CYS A 146 -2.72 -1.82 0.53
N TRP A 147 -2.40 -2.58 -0.53
CA TRP A 147 -2.51 -2.11 -1.91
C TRP A 147 -3.90 -1.57 -2.26
N SER A 148 -4.96 -2.18 -1.73
CA SER A 148 -6.33 -1.77 -2.04
C SER A 148 -6.70 -0.42 -1.40
N LEU A 149 -6.17 -0.12 -0.21
CA LEU A 149 -6.28 1.19 0.41
C LEU A 149 -5.39 2.22 -0.29
N MET A 150 -4.30 1.77 -0.91
CA MET A 150 -3.46 2.64 -1.75
C MET A 150 -4.15 3.06 -3.03
N LEU A 151 -4.93 2.19 -3.66
CA LEU A 151 -5.75 2.58 -4.80
C LEU A 151 -6.70 3.75 -4.47
N LEU A 152 -7.29 3.76 -3.26
CA LEU A 152 -8.14 4.86 -2.83
C LEU A 152 -7.41 6.20 -2.71
N MET A 153 -6.11 6.19 -2.42
CA MET A 153 -5.34 7.42 -2.37
C MET A 153 -5.22 8.09 -3.73
N PHE A 154 -5.17 7.32 -4.82
CA PHE A 154 -5.14 7.90 -6.16
C PHE A 154 -6.48 8.51 -6.57
N GLY A 155 -7.58 7.83 -6.26
CA GLY A 155 -8.93 8.30 -6.60
C GLY A 155 -9.41 9.47 -5.73
N VAL A 156 -9.12 9.45 -4.42
CA VAL A 156 -9.70 10.41 -3.44
C VAL A 156 -8.63 11.27 -2.75
N GLY A 157 -7.41 10.75 -2.60
CA GLY A 157 -6.33 11.37 -1.81
C GLY A 157 -5.41 12.30 -2.58
N ALA A 158 -5.30 12.19 -3.91
CA ALA A 158 -4.37 12.99 -4.72
C ALA A 158 -4.62 14.51 -4.62
N GLY A 159 -5.85 14.92 -4.31
CA GLY A 159 -6.22 16.33 -4.10
C GLY A 159 -6.31 16.77 -2.64
N ASN A 160 -6.09 15.89 -1.66
CA ASN A 160 -6.36 16.21 -0.25
C ASN A 160 -5.40 15.49 0.72
N ILE A 161 -4.46 16.25 1.28
CA ILE A 161 -3.48 15.79 2.28
C ILE A 161 -4.18 15.18 3.52
N GLY A 162 -5.36 15.67 3.91
CA GLY A 162 -6.12 15.13 5.03
C GLY A 162 -6.55 13.68 4.81
N TRP A 163 -7.07 13.35 3.62
CA TRP A 163 -7.44 11.97 3.27
C TRP A 163 -6.21 11.06 3.20
N MET A 164 -5.10 11.60 2.67
CA MET A 164 -3.83 10.90 2.66
C MET A 164 -3.42 10.53 4.09
N LEU A 165 -3.31 11.51 4.99
CA LEU A 165 -2.93 11.28 6.40
C LEU A 165 -3.90 10.33 7.12
N LEU A 166 -5.20 10.41 6.86
CA LEU A 166 -6.19 9.53 7.47
C LEU A 166 -5.97 8.07 7.07
N LEU A 167 -5.90 7.79 5.76
CA LEU A 167 -5.68 6.43 5.26
C LEU A 167 -4.32 5.89 5.70
N GLY A 168 -3.29 6.73 5.71
CA GLY A 168 -1.98 6.43 6.30
C GLY A 168 -2.06 5.98 7.73
N SER A 169 -2.74 6.77 8.55
CA SER A 169 -2.93 6.51 9.97
C SER A 169 -3.68 5.20 10.18
N VAL A 170 -4.72 4.94 9.39
CA VAL A 170 -5.47 3.68 9.42
C VAL A 170 -4.55 2.50 9.12
N MET A 171 -3.77 2.56 8.04
CA MET A 171 -2.83 1.48 7.67
C MET A 171 -1.74 1.29 8.74
N ALA A 172 -1.23 2.38 9.32
CA ALA A 172 -0.25 2.34 10.40
C ALA A 172 -0.84 1.67 11.66
N VAL A 173 -2.08 2.01 12.03
CA VAL A 173 -2.78 1.40 13.16
C VAL A 173 -3.06 -0.08 12.90
N GLU A 174 -3.49 -0.47 11.70
CA GLU A 174 -3.69 -1.88 11.33
C GLU A 174 -2.41 -2.71 11.53
N LYS A 175 -1.27 -2.15 11.13
CA LYS A 175 0.05 -2.82 11.13
C LYS A 175 0.76 -2.80 12.47
N ASN A 176 0.57 -1.76 13.30
CA ASN A 176 1.40 -1.56 14.50
C ASN A 176 0.63 -1.76 15.81
N MET A 177 -0.69 -1.59 15.83
CA MET A 177 -1.47 -1.73 17.07
C MET A 177 -1.90 -3.17 17.33
N PRO A 178 -1.86 -3.65 18.59
CA PRO A 178 -2.24 -5.02 18.94
C PRO A 178 -3.70 -5.33 18.56
N TRP A 179 -4.61 -4.36 18.66
CA TRP A 179 -6.00 -4.49 18.21
C TRP A 179 -6.23 -4.11 16.73
N GLY A 180 -5.20 -3.72 15.99
CA GLY A 180 -5.32 -3.20 14.61
C GLY A 180 -6.08 -4.11 13.65
N ARG A 181 -5.98 -5.44 13.81
CA ARG A 181 -6.75 -6.42 13.01
C ARG A 181 -8.27 -6.25 13.14
N ARG A 182 -8.75 -5.71 14.27
CA ARG A 182 -10.18 -5.44 14.47
C ARG A 182 -10.67 -4.26 13.65
N LEU A 183 -9.78 -3.40 13.15
CA LEU A 183 -10.11 -2.24 12.33
C LEU A 183 -10.46 -2.60 10.89
N SER A 184 -9.93 -3.72 10.36
CA SER A 184 -10.15 -4.11 8.96
C SER A 184 -11.63 -4.34 8.63
N LYS A 185 -12.38 -4.99 9.54
CA LYS A 185 -13.82 -5.25 9.35
C LYS A 185 -14.67 -3.96 9.28
N PRO A 186 -14.66 -3.08 10.29
CA PRO A 186 -15.45 -1.85 10.23
C PRO A 186 -15.00 -0.94 9.07
N LEU A 187 -13.70 -0.89 8.77
CA LEU A 187 -13.19 -0.18 7.61
C LEU A 187 -13.75 -0.75 6.30
N GLY A 188 -13.77 -2.07 6.15
CA GLY A 188 -14.36 -2.74 4.99
C GLY A 188 -15.83 -2.44 4.81
N VAL A 189 -16.62 -2.50 5.90
CA VAL A 189 -18.05 -2.14 5.87
C VAL A 189 -18.22 -0.68 5.47
N ALA A 190 -17.45 0.24 6.05
CA ALA A 190 -17.53 1.66 5.73
C ALA A 190 -17.21 1.93 4.26
N LEU A 191 -16.15 1.32 3.72
CA LEU A 191 -15.75 1.48 2.32
C LEU A 191 -16.80 0.94 1.34
N ILE A 192 -17.33 -0.27 1.60
CA ILE A 192 -18.41 -0.84 0.77
C ILE A 192 -19.66 0.03 0.83
N SER A 193 -20.05 0.46 2.04
CA SER A 193 -21.24 1.29 2.24
C SER A 193 -21.11 2.62 1.50
N SER A 194 -19.95 3.29 1.61
CA SER A 194 -19.69 4.54 0.87
C SER A 194 -19.75 4.34 -0.65
N GLY A 195 -19.15 3.27 -1.18
CA GLY A 195 -19.22 2.96 -2.61
C GLY A 195 -20.64 2.68 -3.09
N LEU A 196 -21.44 1.94 -2.30
CA LEU A 196 -22.85 1.68 -2.61
C LEU A 196 -23.70 2.95 -2.53
N ILE A 197 -23.46 3.82 -1.54
CA ILE A 197 -24.16 5.11 -1.41
C ILE A 197 -23.88 5.99 -2.63
N ILE A 198 -22.62 6.06 -3.10
CA ILE A 198 -22.29 6.82 -4.31
C ILE A 198 -23.01 6.22 -5.52
N ALA A 199 -23.01 4.89 -5.66
CA ALA A 199 -23.64 4.21 -6.78
C ALA A 199 -25.17 4.35 -6.81
N LEU A 200 -25.82 4.31 -5.65
CA LEU A 200 -27.28 4.43 -5.53
C LEU A 200 -27.73 5.89 -5.52
N GLY A 201 -26.97 6.76 -4.85
CA GLY A 201 -27.23 8.19 -4.77
C GLY A 201 -27.21 8.83 -6.15
N LEU A 202 -26.16 8.62 -6.94
CA LEU A 202 -26.07 9.22 -8.29
C LEU A 202 -27.11 8.66 -9.27
N ARG A 203 -27.54 7.41 -9.07
CA ARG A 203 -28.66 6.82 -9.84
C ARG A 203 -30.00 7.49 -9.55
N SER A 204 -30.17 8.08 -8.37
CA SER A 204 -31.38 8.83 -8.00
C SER A 204 -31.43 10.27 -8.52
N TRP A 205 -30.29 10.85 -8.93
CA TRP A 205 -30.20 12.18 -9.52
C TRP A 205 -30.24 12.18 -11.06
N THR A 206 -30.03 11.01 -11.69
CA THR A 206 -30.01 10.84 -13.15
C THR A 206 -31.32 10.28 -13.74
N LEU A 207 -32.30 9.92 -12.89
CA LEU A 207 -33.67 9.53 -13.24
C LEU A 207 -34.62 10.72 -13.06
#